data_AF-A0A534G6W8-F1
#
_entry.id   AF-A0A534G6W8-F1
#
_cell.length_a   1.000
_cell.length_b   1.000
_cell.length_c   1.000
_cell.angle_alpha   90.00
_cell.angle_beta   90.00
_cell.angle_gamma   90.00
#
_symmetry.space_group_name_H-M   'P 1'
#
loop_
_entity.id
_entity.type
_entity.pdbx_description
1 polymer ?
#
loop_
_entity_poly.entity_id
_entity_poly.type
_entity_poly.pdbx_seq_one_letter_code
_entity_poly.pdbx_strand_id
1 'polypeptide(L)' 'MGIQITIRDVSEKVRDELASRAALQGKSMQEYLRAELERLAARPSIEMWLEQVRKRKRASQTRVSASRILQNRAADRR' A
#
# COMPACT_ATOMS: atom_id res chain seq x y z
N MET A 1 6.76 -3.13 22.38
CA MET A 1 5.98 -1.95 22.78
C MET A 1 4.74 -1.88 21.91
N GLY A 2 3.55 -1.82 22.50
CA GLY A 2 2.30 -1.67 21.74
C GLY A 2 2.02 -0.19 21.45
N ILE A 3 1.47 0.09 20.26
CA ILE A 3 0.95 1.42 19.92
C ILE A 3 -0.56 1.35 20.09
N GLN A 4 -1.12 2.20 20.95
CA GLN A 4 -2.57 2.32 21.12
C GLN A 4 -3.11 3.42 20.20
N ILE A 5 -4.14 3.09 19.43
CA ILE A 5 -4.82 4.04 18.53
C ILE A 5 -6.28 4.15 18.99
N THR A 6 -6.73 5.38 19.22
CA THR A 6 -8.12 5.68 19.58
C THR A 6 -8.76 6.49 18.45
N ILE A 7 -9.84 5.96 17.86
CA ILE A 7 -10.60 6.62 16.81
C ILE A 7 -11.83 7.25 17.46
N ARG A 8 -11.95 8.59 17.38
CA ARG A 8 -13.09 9.34 17.93
C ARG A 8 -14.18 9.50 16.88
N ASP A 9 -15.39 9.78 17.35
CA ASP A 9 -16.53 10.16 16.50
C ASP A 9 -16.94 9.10 15.47
N VAL A 10 -16.72 7.81 15.79
CA VAL A 10 -17.20 6.69 14.98
C VAL A 10 -18.68 6.48 15.27
N SER A 11 -19.53 6.58 14.23
CA SER A 11 -20.96 6.30 14.40
C SER A 11 -21.19 4.86 14.87
N GLU A 12 -22.19 4.65 15.72
CA GLU A 12 -22.52 3.31 16.26
C GLU A 12 -22.80 2.31 15.15
N LYS A 13 -23.49 2.73 14.09
CA LYS A 13 -23.74 1.91 12.89
C LYS A 13 -22.46 1.36 12.27
N VAL A 14 -21.42 2.20 12.16
CA VAL A 14 -20.12 1.78 11.59
C VAL A 14 -19.41 0.83 12.54
N ARG A 15 -19.43 1.11 13.85
CA ARG A 15 -18.85 0.22 14.86
C ARG A 15 -19.50 -1.17 14.79
N ASP A 16 -20.83 -1.23 14.74
CA ASP A 16 -21.58 -2.49 14.78
C ASP A 16 -21.39 -3.31 13.50
N GLU A 17 -21.32 -2.65 12.35
CA GLU A 17 -20.98 -3.29 11.08
C GLU A 17 -19.56 -3.89 11.12
N LEU A 18 -18.59 -3.16 11.66
CA LEU A 18 -17.21 -3.65 11.80
C LEU A 18 -17.12 -4.81 12.80
N ALA A 19 -17.87 -4.74 13.91
CA ALA A 19 -17.97 -5.83 14.87
C ALA A 19 -18.60 -7.09 14.25
N SER A 20 -19.66 -6.93 13.46
CA SER A 20 -20.29 -8.03 12.72
C SER A 20 -19.29 -8.68 11.75
N ARG A 21 -18.55 -7.88 10.98
CA ARG A 21 -17.51 -8.39 10.07
C ARG A 21 -16.38 -9.11 10.80
N ALA A 22 -15.97 -8.61 11.97
CA ALA A 22 -14.98 -9.27 12.80
C ALA A 22 -15.50 -10.63 13.28
N ALA A 23 -16.74 -10.69 13.79
CA ALA A 23 -17.38 -11.92 14.24
C ALA A 23 -17.54 -12.95 13.11
N LEU A 24 -17.93 -12.52 11.91
CA LEU A 24 -18.02 -13.39 10.72
C LEU A 24 -16.67 -14.01 10.34
N GLN A 25 -15.56 -13.33 10.65
CA GLN A 25 -14.21 -13.85 10.43
C GLN A 25 -13.65 -14.61 11.65
N GLY A 26 -14.42 -14.77 12.72
CA GLY A 26 -13.97 -15.39 13.97
C GLY A 26 -12.87 -14.60 14.69
N LYS A 27 -12.80 -13.29 14.47
CA LYS A 27 -11.77 -12.39 15.04
C LYS A 27 -12.37 -11.47 16.07
N SER A 28 -11.58 -11.05 17.05
CA SER A 28 -11.95 -9.91 17.89
C SER A 28 -11.97 -8.62 17.06
N MET A 29 -12.74 -7.62 17.52
CA MET A 29 -12.80 -6.33 16.83
C MET A 29 -11.42 -5.65 16.72
N GLN A 30 -10.58 -5.78 17.75
CA GLN A 30 -9.23 -5.22 17.74
C GLN A 30 -8.34 -5.92 16.70
N GLU A 31 -8.39 -7.25 16.61
CA GLU A 31 -7.60 -8.00 15.62
C GLU A 31 -8.06 -7.70 14.19
N TYR A 32 -9.37 -7.60 13.98
CA TYR A 32 -9.94 -7.24 12.69
C TYR A 32 -9.48 -5.84 12.25
N LEU A 33 -9.59 -4.85 13.13
CA LEU A 33 -9.16 -3.48 12.82
C LEU A 33 -7.66 -3.38 12.60
N ARG A 34 -6.85 -4.10 13.38
CA ARG A 34 -5.39 -4.16 13.17
C ARG A 34 -5.07 -4.69 11.78
N ALA A 35 -5.67 -5.81 11.38
CA ALA A 35 -5.45 -6.40 10.07
C ALA A 35 -5.88 -5.47 8.93
N GLU A 36 -7.00 -4.76 9.07
CA GLU A 36 -7.43 -3.77 8.07
C GLU A 36 -6.50 -2.56 8.01
N LEU A 37 -5.97 -2.07 9.15
CA LEU A 37 -4.97 -1.00 9.18
C LEU A 37 -3.67 -1.43 8.52
N GLU A 38 -3.19 -2.65 8.79
CA GLU A 38 -2.02 -3.23 8.13
C GLU A 38 -2.25 -3.37 6.62
N ARG A 39 -3.43 -3.82 6.20
CA ARG A 39 -3.81 -3.92 4.78
C ARG A 39 -3.86 -2.56 4.09
N LEU A 40 -4.38 -1.55 4.79
CA LEU A 40 -4.43 -0.17 4.30
C LEU A 40 -3.02 0.40 4.14
N ALA A 41 -2.14 0.19 5.12
CA ALA A 41 -0.75 0.63 5.06
C ALA A 41 0.06 -0.12 3.98
N ALA A 42 -0.23 -1.40 3.75
CA ALA A 42 0.43 -2.21 2.73
C ALA A 42 0.08 -1.80 1.29
N ARG A 43 -1.00 -1.04 1.09
CA ARG A 43 -1.42 -0.51 -0.22
C ARG A 43 -1.19 1.01 -0.26
N PRO A 44 0.04 1.48 -0.54
CA PRO A 44 0.26 2.89 -0.81
C PRO A 44 -0.63 3.32 -1.98
N SER A 45 -1.19 4.53 -1.90
CA SER A 45 -1.92 5.10 -3.03
C SER A 45 -1.02 5.11 -4.26
N ILE A 46 -1.61 5.01 -5.46
CA ILE A 46 -0.86 5.05 -6.72
C ILE A 46 0.04 6.30 -6.76
N GLU A 47 -0.45 7.41 -6.20
CA GLU A 47 0.31 8.67 -6.09
C GLU A 47 1.54 8.54 -5.18
N MET A 48 1.38 8.01 -3.97
CA MET A 48 2.52 7.76 -3.06
C MET A 48 3.53 6.79 -3.66
N TRP A 49 3.05 5.75 -4.35
CA TRP A 49 3.91 4.82 -5.05
C TRP A 49 4.66 5.50 -6.22
N LEU A 50 3.98 6.32 -7.01
CA LEU A 50 4.59 7.10 -8.10
C LEU A 50 5.65 8.08 -7.57
N GLU A 51 5.39 8.73 -6.44
CA GLU A 51 6.39 9.58 -5.78
C GLU A 51 7.62 8.78 -5.33
N GLN A 52 7.43 7.62 -4.72
CA GLN A 52 8.56 6.75 -4.34
C GLN A 52 9.36 6.29 -5.57
N VAL A 53 8.69 5.90 -6.65
CA VAL A 53 9.35 5.52 -7.91
C VAL A 53 10.12 6.69 -8.49
N ARG A 54 9.56 7.90 -8.50
CA ARG A 54 10.23 9.13 -8.96
C ARG A 54 11.46 9.43 -8.10
N LYS A 55 11.35 9.34 -6.77
CA LYS A 55 12.46 9.53 -5.83
C LYS A 55 13.58 8.52 -6.08
N ARG A 56 13.24 7.24 -6.25
CA ARG A 56 14.21 6.17 -6.54
C ARG A 56 14.89 6.34 -7.90
N LYS A 57 14.13 6.74 -8.93
CA LYS A 57 14.68 7.06 -10.26
C LYS A 57 15.60 8.28 -10.26
N ARG A 58 15.35 9.28 -9.40
CA ARG A 58 16.26 10.42 -9.24
C ARG A 58 17.55 10.03 -8.52
N ALA A 59 17.46 9.15 -7.53
CA ALA A 59 18.62 8.67 -6.77
C ALA A 59 19.50 7.72 -7.61
N SER A 60 18.90 6.88 -8.45
CA SER A 60 19.63 6.09 -9.44
C SER A 60 20.09 7.03 -10.56
N GLN A 61 21.36 7.44 -10.54
CA GLN A 61 21.97 8.29 -11.56
C GLN A 61 22.04 7.63 -12.95
N THR A 62 21.62 6.36 -13.07
CA THR A 62 21.53 5.62 -14.33
C THR A 62 20.30 6.04 -15.12
N ARG A 63 20.54 6.68 -16.26
CA ARG A 63 19.50 7.00 -17.25
C ARG A 63 19.74 6.18 -18.52
N VAL A 64 18.73 5.44 -18.96
CA VAL A 64 18.74 4.78 -20.27
C VAL A 64 17.75 5.51 -21.17
N SER A 65 18.23 6.05 -22.28
CA SER A 65 17.37 6.70 -23.26
C SER A 65 16.52 5.67 -24.00
N ALA A 66 15.35 6.09 -24.49
CA ALA A 66 14.49 5.23 -25.31
C ALA A 66 15.24 4.70 -26.54
N SER A 67 16.08 5.52 -27.17
CA SER A 67 16.94 5.11 -28.28
C SER A 67 17.88 3.96 -27.91
N ARG A 68 18.49 3.99 -26.73
CA ARG A 68 19.42 2.95 -26.28
C ARG A 68 18.69 1.65 -25.89
N ILE A 69 17.47 1.75 -25.36
CA ILE A 69 16.59 0.59 -25.12
C ILE A 69 16.26 -0.11 -26.45
N LEU A 70 15.87 0.65 -27.47
CA LEU A 70 15.51 0.11 -28.78
C LEU A 70 16.72 -0.51 -29.49
N GLN A 71 17.90 0.10 -29.38
CA GLN A 71 19.15 -0.45 -29.92
C GLN A 71 19.53 -1.78 -29.25
N ASN A 72 19.52 -1.85 -27.92
CA ASN A 72 19.81 -3.09 -27.21
C ASN A 72 18.80 -4.19 -27.54
N ARG A 73 17.50 -3.86 -27.63
CA ARG A 73 16.46 -4.83 -28.03
C ARG A 73 16.62 -5.34 -29.46
N ALA A 74 17.11 -4.50 -30.37
CA ALA A 74 17.37 -4.90 -31.76
C ALA A 74 18.62 -5.78 -31.87
N ALA A 75 19.65 -5.52 -31.05
CA ALA A 75 20.86 -6.32 -30.98
C ALA A 75 20.59 -7.74 -30.44
N ASP A 76 19.67 -7.89 -29.49
CA ASP A 76 19.29 -9.17 -28.87
C ASP A 76 18.47 -10.09 -29.81
N ARG A 77 17.96 -9.55 -30.93
CA ARG A 77 17.20 -10.32 -31.95
C ARG A 77 18.05 -10.81 -33.12
N ARG A 78 19.34 -10.52 -33.14
CA ARG A 78 20.29 -10.97 -34.17
C ARG A 78 21.12 -12.11 -33.64
#